data_AF-A0AAV2IMP7-F1
#
_entry.id   AF-A0AAV2IMP7-F1
#
_cell.length_a   1.000
_cell.length_b   1.000
_cell.length_c   1.000
_cell.angle_alpha   90.00
_cell.angle_beta   90.00
_cell.angle_gamma   90.00
#
_symmetry.space_group_name_H-M   'P 1'
#
loop_
_entity.id
_entity.type
_entity.pdbx_description
1 polymer ?
#
loop_
_entity_poly.entity_id
_entity_poly.type
_entity_poly.pdbx_seq_one_letter_code
_entity_poly.pdbx_strand_id
1 'polypeptide(L)'
;NNDNSELEVYSVTFKNSETKNAIRKIQISSASSTTVLSLCEVEAYGECPPRKWGLQCKDSCPAECTDTCDKDTGSCRYCYGYRNPPYCTTGCTSGKYGRNCAISCPANCDYSGCDPFTGNCKMCNSGYQGDFCENGTTFYLYFYI
;
A
#
# COMPACT_ATOMS: atom_id res chain seq x y z
N ASN A 1 -39.42 -8.76 -7.39
CA ASN A 1 -38.70 -9.52 -6.34
C ASN A 1 -37.28 -8.98 -6.22
N ASN A 2 -37.12 -7.86 -5.53
CA ASN A 2 -35.83 -7.33 -5.07
C ASN A 2 -36.05 -7.04 -3.59
N ASP A 3 -35.91 -8.08 -2.77
CA ASP A 3 -35.85 -7.88 -1.33
C ASP A 3 -34.44 -7.40 -1.00
N ASN A 4 -34.29 -6.08 -1.02
CA ASN A 4 -33.04 -5.38 -0.71
C ASN A 4 -32.96 -5.21 0.81
N SER A 5 -33.06 -6.32 1.56
CA SER A 5 -32.95 -6.31 3.01
C SER A 5 -31.49 -6.02 3.36
N GLU A 6 -31.22 -4.80 3.81
CA GLU A 6 -29.91 -4.39 4.31
C GLU A 6 -29.50 -5.33 5.45
N LEU A 7 -28.44 -6.10 5.24
CA LEU A 7 -27.96 -7.06 6.25
C LEU A 7 -27.45 -6.27 7.45
N GLU A 8 -27.94 -6.60 8.65
CA GLU A 8 -27.42 -6.01 9.88
C GLU A 8 -25.98 -6.48 10.11
N VAL A 9 -25.03 -5.55 10.00
CA VAL A 9 -23.61 -5.80 10.24
C VAL A 9 -23.28 -5.55 11.71
N TYR A 10 -22.94 -6.61 12.44
CA TYR A 10 -22.49 -6.54 13.83
C TYR A 10 -20.95 -6.58 13.88
N SER A 11 -20.31 -5.48 14.26
CA SER A 11 -18.84 -5.42 14.41
C SER A 11 -18.41 -5.53 15.88
N VAL A 12 -17.57 -6.51 16.19
CA VAL A 12 -16.89 -6.59 17.50
C VAL A 12 -15.51 -5.95 17.37
N THR A 13 -15.32 -4.77 17.98
CA THR A 13 -14.01 -4.08 18.04
C THR A 13 -13.41 -4.18 19.44
N PHE A 14 -12.19 -4.70 19.54
CA PHE A 14 -11.46 -4.76 20.79
C PHE A 14 -10.80 -3.40 21.09
N LYS A 15 -11.23 -2.72 22.16
CA LYS A 15 -10.61 -1.47 22.63
C LYS A 15 -9.42 -1.78 23.54
N ASN A 16 -8.21 -1.71 22.99
CA ASN A 16 -6.88 -1.54 23.61
C ASN A 16 -5.83 -2.40 22.87
N SER A 17 -5.16 -1.77 21.89
CA SER A 17 -4.26 -2.41 20.92
C SER A 17 -2.77 -2.38 21.33
N GLU A 18 -2.45 -2.51 22.62
CA GLU A 18 -1.05 -2.70 23.05
C GLU A 18 -0.68 -4.19 23.18
N THR A 19 -1.67 -5.08 23.33
CA THR A 19 -1.45 -6.53 23.34
C THR A 19 -2.35 -7.22 22.32
N LYS A 20 -1.75 -7.78 21.26
CA LYS A 20 -2.44 -8.62 20.27
C LYS A 20 -2.79 -9.96 20.91
N ASN A 21 -3.92 -10.03 21.61
CA ASN A 21 -4.38 -11.28 22.21
C ASN A 21 -4.98 -12.19 21.13
N ALA A 22 -4.53 -13.45 21.08
CA ALA A 22 -5.09 -14.44 20.18
C ALA A 22 -6.55 -14.72 20.55
N ILE A 23 -7.48 -14.58 19.59
CA ILE A 23 -8.86 -15.00 19.76
C ILE A 23 -8.89 -16.53 19.78
N ARG A 24 -9.23 -17.11 20.93
CA ARG A 24 -9.31 -18.58 21.10
C ARG A 24 -10.70 -19.15 20.82
N LYS A 25 -11.75 -18.35 21.02
CA LYS A 25 -13.14 -18.75 20.85
C LYS A 25 -14.02 -17.54 20.55
N ILE A 26 -14.86 -17.64 19.53
CA ILE A 26 -16.00 -16.74 19.28
C ILE A 26 -17.25 -17.56 19.58
N GLN A 27 -18.14 -17.06 20.43
CA GLN A 27 -19.38 -17.73 20.80
C GLN A 27 -20.56 -16.81 20.50
N ILE A 28 -21.46 -17.26 19.64
CA ILE A 28 -22.72 -16.59 19.33
C ILE A 28 -23.84 -17.43 19.97
N SER A 29 -24.70 -16.81 20.76
CA SER A 29 -25.78 -17.50 21.47
C SER A 29 -27.06 -16.69 21.46
N SER A 30 -28.20 -17.35 21.25
CA SER A 30 -29.52 -16.77 21.44
C SER A 30 -29.90 -16.76 22.92
N ALA A 31 -30.49 -15.67 23.40
CA ALA A 31 -30.94 -15.53 24.79
C ALA A 31 -32.27 -16.28 25.08
N SER A 32 -32.96 -16.76 24.04
CA SER A 32 -34.24 -17.48 24.18
C SER A 32 -34.18 -18.84 23.49
N SER A 33 -34.86 -19.82 24.10
CA SER A 33 -35.09 -21.15 23.53
C SER A 33 -36.14 -21.18 22.43
N THR A 34 -36.89 -20.09 22.24
CA THR A 34 -37.98 -19.99 21.26
C THR A 34 -37.56 -19.30 19.96
N THR A 35 -36.40 -18.64 19.93
CA THR A 35 -35.89 -17.95 18.75
C THR A 35 -34.80 -18.77 18.07
N VAL A 36 -34.99 -19.04 16.77
CA VAL A 36 -33.97 -19.66 15.93
C VAL A 36 -33.00 -18.57 15.47
N LEU A 37 -31.72 -18.72 15.85
CA LEU A 37 -30.66 -17.90 15.29
C LEU A 37 -30.30 -18.45 13.90
N SER A 38 -30.62 -17.70 12.85
CA SER A 38 -30.20 -18.01 11.48
C SER A 38 -29.10 -17.03 11.07
N LEU A 39 -27.94 -17.56 10.72
CA LEU A 39 -26.79 -16.80 10.24
C LEU A 39 -26.61 -17.10 8.76
N CYS A 40 -26.64 -16.09 7.91
CA CYS A 40 -26.42 -16.25 6.47
C CYS A 40 -24.94 -16.50 6.17
N GLU A 41 -24.06 -15.73 6.82
CA GLU A 41 -22.61 -15.80 6.68
C GLU A 41 -21.95 -15.29 7.97
N VAL A 42 -20.84 -15.92 8.38
CA VAL A 42 -20.02 -15.49 9.52
C VAL A 42 -18.57 -15.48 9.09
N GLU A 43 -17.98 -14.29 9.01
CA GLU A 43 -16.58 -14.13 8.66
C GLU A 43 -15.79 -13.62 9.86
N ALA A 44 -14.71 -14.32 10.22
CA ALA A 44 -13.79 -13.94 11.28
C ALA A 44 -12.40 -13.73 10.69
N TYR A 45 -11.97 -12.48 10.63
CA TYR A 45 -10.68 -12.13 10.07
C TYR A 45 -9.66 -11.83 11.18
N GLY A 46 -8.51 -12.50 11.12
CA GLY A 46 -7.35 -12.18 11.95
C GLY A 46 -6.44 -11.14 11.28
N GLU A 47 -5.55 -10.54 12.07
CA GLU A 47 -4.40 -9.81 11.53
C GLU A 47 -3.35 -10.81 11.04
N CYS A 48 -2.95 -10.72 9.77
CA CYS A 48 -1.80 -11.46 9.28
C CYS A 48 -0.49 -10.79 9.71
N PRO A 49 0.60 -11.57 9.84
CA PRO A 49 1.94 -11.00 9.93
C PRO A 49 2.21 -10.04 8.77
N PRO A 50 3.11 -9.05 8.93
CA PRO A 50 3.49 -8.16 7.84
C PRO A 50 3.86 -8.95 6.57
N ARG A 51 3.40 -8.46 5.42
CA ARG A 51 3.60 -9.08 4.09
C ARG A 51 2.95 -10.45 3.89
N LYS A 52 1.96 -10.84 4.71
CA LYS A 52 1.15 -12.05 4.53
C LYS A 52 -0.33 -11.73 4.32
N TRP A 53 -1.03 -12.59 3.59
CA TRP A 53 -2.46 -12.49 3.35
C TRP A 53 -3.12 -13.88 3.21
N GLY A 54 -4.44 -13.88 3.09
CA GLY A 54 -5.28 -15.06 3.01
C GLY A 54 -5.76 -15.54 4.38
N LEU A 55 -6.79 -16.39 4.39
CA LEU A 55 -7.45 -16.87 5.62
C LEU A 55 -6.48 -17.50 6.63
N GLN A 56 -5.40 -18.11 6.14
CA GLN A 56 -4.37 -18.76 6.96
C GLN A 56 -3.03 -17.99 6.99
N CYS A 57 -2.97 -16.78 6.41
CA CYS A 57 -1.76 -15.97 6.29
C CYS A 57 -0.56 -16.71 5.66
N LYS A 58 -0.84 -17.66 4.76
CA LYS A 58 0.18 -18.48 4.10
C LYS A 58 0.76 -17.74 2.89
N ASP A 59 -0.08 -17.00 2.19
CA ASP A 59 0.27 -16.32 0.97
C ASP A 59 1.08 -15.05 1.26
N SER A 60 2.09 -14.80 0.44
CA SER A 60 2.93 -13.61 0.56
C SER A 60 2.37 -12.48 -0.29
N CYS A 61 2.47 -11.25 0.20
CA CYS A 61 2.11 -10.08 -0.58
C CYS A 61 3.01 -9.96 -1.83
N PRO A 62 2.47 -9.42 -2.94
CA PRO A 62 3.27 -9.04 -4.10
C PRO A 62 4.48 -8.17 -3.72
N ALA A 63 5.57 -8.28 -4.48
CA ALA A 63 6.81 -7.54 -4.21
C ALA A 63 6.64 -6.03 -4.43
N GLU A 64 5.67 -5.67 -5.27
CA GLU A 64 5.30 -4.31 -5.66
C GLU A 64 4.53 -3.58 -4.55
N CYS A 65 4.01 -4.32 -3.55
CA CYS A 65 3.46 -3.72 -2.33
C CYS A 65 4.61 -3.50 -1.33
N THR A 66 4.95 -2.26 -1.02
CA THR A 66 6.11 -1.90 -0.17
C THR A 66 5.96 -2.30 1.30
N ASP A 67 4.75 -2.23 1.85
CA ASP A 67 4.48 -2.53 3.26
C ASP A 67 3.62 -3.78 3.41
N THR A 68 2.34 -3.65 3.06
CA THR A 68 1.33 -4.70 3.20
C THR A 68 0.41 -4.67 2.00
N CYS A 69 -0.16 -5.83 1.72
CA CYS A 69 -1.27 -6.00 0.81
C CYS A 69 -2.56 -6.16 1.60
N ASP A 70 -3.68 -6.05 0.90
CA ASP A 70 -4.98 -6.38 1.44
C ASP A 70 -4.98 -7.82 2.01
N LYS A 71 -5.39 -7.96 3.27
CA LYS A 71 -5.28 -9.21 4.03
C LYS A 71 -6.16 -10.33 3.49
N ASP A 72 -7.23 -10.00 2.76
CA ASP A 72 -8.21 -10.96 2.27
C ASP A 72 -7.93 -11.33 0.81
N THR A 73 -7.57 -10.34 0.00
CA THR A 73 -7.41 -10.49 -1.46
C THR A 73 -5.97 -10.51 -1.94
N GLY A 74 -5.00 -10.11 -1.11
CA GLY A 74 -3.58 -9.99 -1.51
C GLY A 74 -3.27 -8.79 -2.40
N SER A 75 -4.27 -7.94 -2.65
CA SER A 75 -4.18 -6.79 -3.55
C SER A 75 -3.34 -5.65 -2.96
N CYS A 76 -2.52 -4.97 -3.77
CA CYS A 76 -1.82 -3.78 -3.30
C CYS A 76 -2.79 -2.60 -3.19
N ARG A 77 -2.84 -1.94 -2.02
CA ARG A 77 -3.60 -0.67 -1.86
C ARG A 77 -2.99 0.46 -2.69
N TYR A 78 -1.67 0.46 -2.81
CA TYR A 78 -0.91 1.40 -3.63
C TYR A 78 0.27 0.65 -4.27
N CYS A 79 0.72 1.11 -5.42
CA CYS A 79 1.86 0.53 -6.12
C CYS A 79 3.03 1.52 -6.16
N TYR A 80 4.24 1.10 -5.81
CA TYR A 80 5.43 1.91 -6.08
C TYR A 80 6.01 1.55 -7.44
N GLY A 81 6.34 2.55 -8.25
CA GLY A 81 6.84 2.34 -9.62
C GLY A 81 5.78 1.95 -10.65
N TYR A 82 4.52 1.80 -10.23
CA TYR A 82 3.37 1.48 -11.10
C TYR A 82 2.19 2.40 -10.83
N ARG A 83 1.30 2.54 -11.83
CA ARG A 83 0.16 3.48 -11.79
C ARG A 83 -1.22 2.84 -11.74
N ASN A 84 -1.32 1.51 -11.75
CA ASN A 84 -2.60 0.78 -11.81
C ASN A 84 -2.85 -0.15 -10.59
N PRO A 85 -3.03 0.40 -9.37
CA PRO A 85 -3.59 -0.39 -8.27
C PRO A 85 -4.95 -1.01 -8.67
N PRO A 86 -5.29 -2.21 -8.19
CA PRO A 86 -4.51 -3.05 -7.26
C PRO A 86 -3.43 -3.92 -7.91
N TYR A 87 -3.33 -3.92 -9.24
CA TYR A 87 -2.55 -4.92 -9.99
C TYR A 87 -1.04 -4.62 -10.05
N CYS A 88 -0.64 -3.36 -10.03
CA CYS A 88 0.76 -2.94 -10.09
C CYS A 88 1.55 -3.53 -11.27
N THR A 89 0.92 -3.56 -12.46
CA THR A 89 1.51 -4.13 -13.69
C THR A 89 1.88 -3.06 -14.74
N THR A 90 1.36 -1.85 -14.60
CA THR A 90 1.60 -0.75 -15.54
C THR A 90 2.57 0.25 -14.92
N GLY A 91 3.81 0.26 -15.42
CA GLY A 91 4.88 1.11 -14.89
C GLY A 91 4.57 2.61 -14.98
N CYS A 92 5.35 3.41 -14.24
CA CYS A 92 5.25 4.86 -14.33
C CYS A 92 5.53 5.38 -15.74
N THR A 93 4.82 6.45 -16.10
CA THR A 93 5.20 7.27 -17.25
C THR A 93 6.54 7.93 -16.97
N SER A 94 7.34 8.13 -18.02
CA SER A 94 8.62 8.85 -17.90
C SER A 94 8.44 10.18 -17.17
N GLY A 95 9.39 10.50 -16.28
CA GLY A 95 9.34 11.71 -15.46
C GLY A 95 8.49 11.58 -14.18
N LYS A 96 8.00 10.39 -13.82
CA LYS A 96 7.28 10.17 -12.56
C LYS A 96 7.79 8.94 -11.80
N TYR A 97 7.66 8.98 -10.47
CA TYR A 97 8.08 7.92 -9.56
C TYR A 97 7.21 7.84 -8.29
N GLY A 98 7.49 6.84 -7.47
CA GLY A 98 6.92 6.68 -6.13
C GLY A 98 5.51 6.09 -6.13
N ARG A 99 4.77 6.37 -5.06
CA ARG A 99 3.42 5.84 -4.85
C ARG A 99 2.49 6.24 -6.00
N ASN A 100 1.93 5.25 -6.68
CA ASN A 100 1.04 5.40 -7.83
C ASN A 100 1.58 6.35 -8.90
N CYS A 101 2.91 6.50 -8.99
CA CYS A 101 3.57 7.48 -9.85
C CYS A 101 3.09 8.91 -9.62
N ALA A 102 2.79 9.27 -8.37
CA ALA A 102 2.25 10.58 -8.01
C ALA A 102 3.32 11.67 -7.92
N ILE A 103 4.60 11.30 -7.90
CA ILE A 103 5.72 12.23 -7.69
C ILE A 103 6.44 12.46 -9.03
N SER A 104 6.75 13.71 -9.35
CA SER A 104 7.54 14.04 -10.55
C SER A 104 9.03 13.85 -10.26
N CYS A 105 9.79 13.33 -11.23
CA CYS A 105 11.25 13.22 -11.13
C CYS A 105 11.90 14.58 -10.82
N PRO A 106 13.07 14.57 -10.15
CA PRO A 106 13.85 15.79 -9.94
C PRO A 106 14.13 16.54 -11.25
N ALA A 107 14.04 17.87 -11.20
CA ALA A 107 14.14 18.71 -12.39
C ALA A 107 15.50 18.63 -13.10
N ASN A 108 16.56 18.30 -12.36
CA ASN A 108 17.92 18.24 -12.88
C ASN A 108 18.38 16.83 -13.25
N CYS A 109 17.48 15.84 -13.20
CA CYS A 109 17.72 14.60 -13.94
C CYS A 109 17.85 14.95 -15.43
N ASP A 110 18.71 14.24 -16.14
CA ASP A 110 18.79 14.35 -17.58
C ASP A 110 17.56 13.72 -18.28
N TYR A 111 17.61 13.62 -19.61
CA TYR A 111 16.54 13.05 -20.41
C TYR A 111 16.24 11.57 -20.11
N SER A 112 17.12 10.86 -19.38
CA SER A 112 16.90 9.48 -18.96
C SER A 112 15.95 9.36 -17.75
N GLY A 113 15.61 10.49 -17.12
CA GLY A 113 14.66 10.60 -16.03
C GLY A 113 15.17 9.99 -14.72
N CYS A 114 14.24 9.58 -13.87
CA CYS A 114 14.53 8.95 -12.60
C CYS A 114 14.00 7.52 -12.51
N ASP A 115 14.57 6.73 -11.60
CA ASP A 115 14.08 5.40 -11.25
C ASP A 115 12.63 5.50 -10.73
N PRO A 116 11.69 4.70 -11.27
CA PRO A 116 10.27 4.84 -10.93
C PRO A 116 9.95 4.40 -9.49
N PHE A 117 10.81 3.62 -8.83
CA PHE A 117 10.63 3.16 -7.45
C PHE A 117 11.26 4.13 -6.45
N THR A 118 12.50 4.55 -6.69
CA THR A 118 13.29 5.34 -5.73
C THR A 118 13.25 6.84 -6.00
N GLY A 119 13.07 7.23 -7.26
CA GLY A 119 13.19 8.63 -7.70
C GLY A 119 14.62 9.09 -7.97
N ASN A 120 15.61 8.20 -7.86
CA ASN A 120 17.00 8.54 -8.12
C ASN A 120 17.19 8.82 -9.62
N CYS A 121 17.83 9.93 -9.95
CA CYS A 121 18.22 10.24 -11.31
C CYS A 121 19.28 9.23 -11.77
N LYS A 122 19.14 8.72 -13.01
CA LYS A 122 20.17 7.85 -13.59
C LYS A 122 21.42 8.66 -13.94
N MET A 123 21.22 9.89 -14.40
CA MET A 123 22.28 10.86 -14.70
C MET A 123 21.76 12.28 -14.43
N CYS A 124 22.69 13.17 -14.08
CA CYS A 124 22.39 14.58 -13.84
C CYS A 124 22.75 15.45 -15.03
N ASN A 125 21.99 16.53 -15.22
CA ASN A 125 22.38 17.61 -16.12
C ASN A 125 23.73 18.21 -15.70
N SER A 126 24.47 18.76 -16.65
CA SER A 126 25.78 19.35 -16.40
C SER A 126 25.73 20.40 -15.28
N GLY A 127 26.64 20.25 -14.31
CA GLY A 127 26.70 21.11 -13.14
C GLY A 127 25.83 20.66 -11.96
N TYR A 128 25.15 19.51 -12.05
CA TYR A 128 24.41 18.91 -10.95
C TYR A 128 24.98 17.56 -10.52
N GLN A 129 24.87 17.26 -9.23
CA GLN A 129 25.33 16.02 -8.59
C GLN A 129 24.37 15.60 -7.47
N GLY A 130 24.53 14.35 -7.00
CA GLY A 130 23.65 13.73 -5.99
C GLY A 130 22.65 12.77 -6.62
N ASP A 131 22.05 11.90 -5.81
CA ASP A 131 21.10 10.88 -6.28
C ASP A 131 19.82 11.49 -6.87
N PHE A 132 19.46 12.71 -6.46
CA PHE A 132 18.33 13.47 -6.98
C PHE A 132 18.77 14.71 -7.79
N CYS A 133 20.05 14.79 -8.16
CA CYS A 133 20.64 15.95 -8.85
C CYS A 133 20.35 17.29 -8.16
N GLU A 134 20.36 17.27 -6.83
CA GLU A 134 20.01 18.40 -5.97
C GLU A 134 21.17 19.39 -5.76
N ASN A 135 22.41 18.96 -5.97
CA ASN A 135 23.60 19.76 -5.72
C ASN A 135 24.11 20.42 -7.00
N GLY A 136 23.75 21.68 -7.22
CA GLY A 136 24.27 22.50 -8.31
C GLY A 136 25.63 23.12 -7.97
N THR A 137 26.65 22.91 -8.80
CA THR A 137 27.93 23.64 -8.70
C THR A 137 27.79 24.99 -9.39
N THR A 138 27.45 26.05 -8.65
CA THR A 138 27.61 27.42 -9.13
C THR A 138 29.09 27.76 -9.21
N PHE A 139 29.64 27.86 -10.41
CA PHE A 139 30.97 28.44 -10.61
C PHE A 139 30.87 29.95 -10.39
N TYR A 140 31.27 30.42 -9.21
CA TYR A 140 31.57 31.84 -9.02
C TYR A 140 32.80 32.16 -9.88
N LEU A 141 32.57 32.79 -11.04
CA LEU A 141 33.64 33.43 -11.79
C LEU A 141 34.12 34.62 -10.97
N TYR A 142 35.15 34.42 -10.15
CA TYR A 142 35.89 35.53 -9.56
C TYR A 142 36.62 36.26 -10.69
N PHE A 143 35.98 37.30 -11.24
CA PHE A 143 36.67 38.27 -12.07
C PHE A 143 37.61 39.07 -11.18
N TYR A 144 38.90 38.72 -11.19
CA TYR A 144 39.93 39.63 -10.73
C TYR A 144 40.05 40.73 -11.78
N ILE A 145 39.51 41.92 -11.44
CA ILE A 145 39.74 43.16 -12.17
C ILE A 145 41.19 43.59 -11.96
#